data_AF-A0A7J5ACU0-F1
#
_entry.id   AF-A0A7J5ACU0-F1
#
_cell.length_a   1.000
_cell.length_b   1.000
_cell.length_c   1.000
_cell.angle_alpha   90.00
_cell.angle_beta   90.00
_cell.angle_gamma   90.00
#
_symmetry.space_group_name_H-M   'P 1'
#
loop_
_entity.id
_entity.type
_entity.pdbx_description
1 polymer ?
#
loop_
_entity_poly.entity_id
_entity_poly.type
_entity_poly.pdbx_seq_one_letter_code
_entity_poly.pdbx_strand_id
1 'polypeptide(L)'
;MMINEKSHNKKQDLGPKFEAAGSSGTKLHVMHRSGKWVVFKERTEKIISQHTTRRSAILQGKKIINLQEAEALVVHKTDGSVDKVQFAG
;
A
#
# COMPACT_ATOMS: atom_id res chain seq x y z
N MET A 1 9.34 -39.24 20.87
CA MET A 1 9.81 -37.96 21.43
C MET A 1 10.08 -37.04 20.25
N MET A 2 9.35 -35.91 20.16
CA MET A 2 9.70 -34.63 19.48
C MET A 2 9.93 -34.64 17.95
N ILE A 3 9.45 -33.73 17.10
CA ILE A 3 8.55 -32.55 17.19
C ILE A 3 8.16 -32.20 15.74
N ASN A 4 6.89 -31.83 15.52
CA ASN A 4 6.41 -31.25 14.26
C ASN A 4 6.99 -29.85 14.03
N GLU A 5 7.72 -29.63 12.93
CA GLU A 5 8.03 -28.28 12.47
C GLU A 5 6.88 -27.73 11.63
N LYS A 6 5.94 -27.05 12.30
CA LYS A 6 4.96 -26.18 11.63
C LYS A 6 5.69 -24.98 11.05
N SER A 7 5.89 -25.01 9.73
CA SER A 7 6.28 -23.87 8.92
C SER A 7 5.29 -22.72 9.15
N HIS A 8 5.74 -21.69 9.89
CA HIS A 8 4.95 -20.50 10.17
C HIS A 8 4.89 -19.64 8.91
N ASN A 9 3.88 -19.90 8.09
CA ASN A 9 3.41 -19.00 7.04
C ASN A 9 3.04 -17.66 7.68
N LYS A 10 3.95 -16.68 7.68
CA LYS A 10 3.68 -15.28 8.08
C LYS A 10 2.85 -14.56 7.00
N LYS A 11 1.71 -15.13 6.61
CA LYS A 11 0.57 -14.33 6.19
C LYS A 11 -0.17 -13.98 7.48
N GLN A 12 0.29 -12.93 8.15
CA GLN A 12 -0.56 -12.29 9.15
C GLN A 12 -1.80 -11.86 8.39
N ASP A 13 -2.89 -12.57 8.65
CA ASP A 13 -4.21 -12.25 8.15
C ASP A 13 -4.64 -10.93 8.80
N LEU A 14 -4.25 -9.83 8.16
CA LEU A 14 -4.64 -8.47 8.51
C LEU A 14 -6.01 -8.13 7.92
N GLY A 15 -6.66 -9.07 7.21
CA GLY A 15 -7.92 -8.88 6.49
C GLY A 15 -9.03 -8.25 7.34
N PRO A 16 -9.31 -8.77 8.56
CA PRO A 16 -10.42 -8.25 9.37
C PRO A 16 -10.17 -6.83 9.92
N LYS A 17 -8.91 -6.50 10.22
CA LYS A 17 -8.52 -5.16 10.70
C LYS A 17 -8.51 -4.13 9.57
N PHE A 18 -8.28 -4.58 8.32
CA PHE A 18 -8.39 -3.73 7.13
C PHE A 18 -9.85 -3.54 6.68
N GLU A 19 -10.72 -4.55 6.82
CA GLU A 19 -12.16 -4.44 6.50
C GLU A 19 -12.89 -3.48 7.44
N ALA A 20 -12.61 -3.54 8.75
CA ALA A 20 -13.24 -2.62 9.72
C ALA A 20 -12.72 -1.17 9.62
N ALA A 21 -11.51 -0.97 9.10
CA ALA A 21 -10.97 0.35 8.74
C ALA A 21 -11.32 0.75 7.29
N GLY A 22 -12.27 0.03 6.67
CA GLY A 22 -12.75 0.22 5.31
C GLY A 22 -13.42 1.57 5.10
N SER A 23 -12.60 2.63 5.00
CA SER A 23 -12.94 3.80 4.20
C SER A 23 -13.41 3.27 2.86
N SER A 24 -14.69 3.50 2.55
CA SER A 24 -15.48 2.97 1.44
C SER A 24 -15.03 3.44 0.05
N GLY A 25 -13.75 3.77 -0.09
CA GLY A 25 -13.22 4.60 -1.16
C GLY A 25 -12.05 4.02 -1.90
N THR A 26 -11.83 4.53 -3.12
CA THR A 26 -10.67 4.15 -3.92
C THR A 26 -9.41 4.75 -3.31
N LYS A 27 -8.51 3.93 -2.75
CA LYS A 27 -7.21 4.39 -2.25
C LYS A 27 -6.09 4.14 -3.25
N LEU A 28 -5.06 4.96 -3.19
CA LEU A 28 -3.79 4.76 -3.87
C LEU A 28 -2.73 4.33 -2.86
N HIS A 29 -1.91 3.37 -3.26
CA HIS A 29 -0.82 2.86 -2.44
C HIS A 29 0.52 3.20 -3.07
N VAL A 30 1.43 3.73 -2.25
CA VAL A 30 2.86 3.90 -2.56
C VAL A 30 3.63 2.84 -1.78
N MET A 31 4.28 1.91 -2.47
CA MET A 31 4.98 0.78 -1.85
C MET A 31 6.34 0.53 -2.48
N HIS A 32 7.29 0.03 -1.71
CA HIS A 32 8.55 -0.45 -2.24
C HIS A 32 8.42 -1.92 -2.69
N ARG A 33 8.71 -2.20 -3.96
CA ARG A 33 8.71 -3.55 -4.55
C ARG A 33 9.92 -3.73 -5.45
N SER A 34 10.72 -4.77 -5.21
CA SER A 34 11.85 -5.16 -6.06
C SER A 34 12.81 -4.00 -6.39
N GLY A 35 13.15 -3.18 -5.40
CA GLY A 35 14.08 -2.04 -5.56
C GLY A 35 13.46 -0.77 -6.18
N LYS A 36 12.14 -0.74 -6.40
CA LYS A 36 11.43 0.42 -6.94
C LYS A 36 10.28 0.83 -6.04
N TRP A 37 9.93 2.11 -6.08
CA TRP A 37 8.71 2.64 -5.48
C TRP A 37 7.60 2.64 -6.51
N VAL A 38 6.49 2.00 -6.20
CA VAL A 38 5.35 1.83 -7.11
C VAL A 38 4.13 2.53 -6.58
N VAL A 39 3.32 3.08 -7.49
CA VAL A 39 1.99 3.64 -7.21
C VAL A 39 0.95 2.73 -7.85
N PHE A 40 -0.04 2.27 -7.10
CA PHE A 40 -1.12 1.41 -7.60
C PHE A 40 -2.44 1.68 -6.86
N LYS A 41 -3.58 1.38 -7.50
CA LYS A 41 -4.90 1.52 -6.87
C LYS A 41 -5.20 0.30 -6.00
N GLU A 42 -5.80 0.53 -4.84
CA GLU A 42 -6.33 -0.51 -3.95
C GLU A 42 -7.22 -1.47 -4.75
N ARG A 43 -7.18 -2.76 -4.42
CA ARG A 43 -7.90 -3.85 -5.11
C ARG A 43 -7.47 -4.11 -6.56
N THR A 44 -6.43 -3.43 -7.05
CA THR A 44 -5.84 -3.72 -8.36
C THR A 44 -4.35 -4.02 -8.20
N GLU A 45 -3.84 -5.00 -8.93
CA GLU A 45 -2.40 -5.25 -9.00
C GLU A 45 -1.71 -4.36 -10.05
N LYS A 46 -2.50 -3.55 -10.78
CA LYS A 46 -2.01 -2.70 -11.86
C LYS A 46 -1.20 -1.54 -11.29
N ILE A 47 0.10 -1.58 -11.56
CA ILE A 47 1.01 -0.47 -11.28
C ILE A 47 0.68 0.69 -12.23
N ILE A 48 0.37 1.85 -11.66
CA ILE A 48 0.12 3.09 -12.40
C ILE A 48 1.44 3.76 -12.76
N SER A 49 2.41 3.74 -11.84
CA SER A 49 3.74 4.30 -12.10
C SER A 49 4.81 3.67 -11.23
N GLN A 50 6.06 3.71 -11.73
CA GLN A 50 7.25 3.23 -11.03
C GLN A 50 8.28 4.35 -10.90
N HIS A 51 9.01 4.32 -9.80
CA HIS A 51 9.90 5.40 -9.38
C HIS A 51 11.14 4.82 -8.72
N THR A 52 12.29 5.48 -8.91
CA THR A 52 13.53 5.13 -8.21
C THR A 52 13.52 5.59 -6.76
N THR A 53 12.83 6.69 -6.46
CA THR A 53 12.81 7.29 -5.13
C THR A 53 11.42 7.29 -4.51
N ARG A 54 11.38 7.18 -3.18
CA ARG A 54 10.15 7.32 -2.39
C ARG A 54 9.45 8.66 -2.64
N ARG A 55 10.25 9.72 -2.70
CA ARG A 55 9.75 11.10 -2.88
C ARG A 55 9.00 11.26 -4.19
N SER A 56 9.55 10.77 -5.31
CA SER A 56 8.88 10.90 -6.62
C SER A 56 7.59 10.09 -6.71
N ALA A 57 7.55 8.89 -6.09
CA ALA A 57 6.31 8.10 -6.01
C ALA A 57 5.23 8.81 -5.18
N ILE A 58 5.60 9.40 -4.04
CA ILE A 58 4.66 10.20 -3.22
C ILE A 58 4.15 11.41 -4.01
N LEU A 59 5.02 12.13 -4.71
CA LEU A 59 4.60 13.27 -5.53
C LEU A 59 3.62 12.85 -6.62
N GLN A 60 3.85 11.71 -7.28
CA GLN A 60 2.91 11.19 -8.27
C GLN A 60 1.58 10.78 -7.64
N GLY A 61 1.61 10.09 -6.49
CA GLY A 61 0.40 9.74 -5.75
C GLY A 61 -0.42 10.97 -5.34
N LYS A 62 0.25 12.03 -4.88
CA LYS A 62 -0.38 13.33 -4.54
C LYS A 62 -1.07 13.97 -5.73
N LYS A 63 -0.43 13.94 -6.91
CA LYS A 63 -1.06 14.44 -8.14
C LYS A 63 -2.35 13.70 -8.46
N ILE A 64 -2.35 12.37 -8.32
CA ILE A 64 -3.52 11.55 -8.67
C ILE A 64 -4.67 11.76 -7.68
N ILE A 65 -4.41 11.80 -6.36
CA ILE A 65 -5.49 12.10 -5.38
C ILE A 65 -6.08 13.49 -5.59
N ASN A 66 -5.26 14.48 -5.98
CA ASN A 66 -5.73 15.85 -6.24
C ASN A 66 -6.60 15.94 -7.50
N LEU A 67 -6.49 14.98 -8.42
CA LEU A 67 -7.37 14.84 -9.58
C LEU A 67 -8.67 14.09 -9.23
N GLN A 68 -8.95 13.86 -7.95
CA GLN A 68 -10.12 13.14 -7.43
C GLN A 68 -10.26 11.70 -7.96
N GLU A 69 -9.17 11.11 -8.44
CA GLU A 69 -9.14 9.71 -8.90
C GLU A 69 -9.03 8.69 -7.76
N ALA A 70 -8.83 9.17 -6.53
CA ALA A 70 -8.74 8.40 -5.31
C ALA A 70 -9.00 9.30 -4.08
N GLU A 71 -9.57 8.72 -3.04
CA GLU A 71 -9.94 9.41 -1.80
C GLU A 71 -8.78 9.53 -0.81
N ALA A 72 -7.78 8.65 -0.92
CA ALA A 72 -6.61 8.69 -0.07
C ALA A 72 -5.36 8.12 -0.74
N LEU A 73 -4.20 8.62 -0.30
CA LEU A 73 -2.88 8.11 -0.59
C LEU A 73 -2.29 7.46 0.65
N VAL A 74 -2.13 6.15 0.60
CA VAL A 74 -1.47 5.33 1.62
C VAL A 74 -0.01 5.14 1.23
N VAL A 75 0.90 5.60 2.07
CA VAL A 75 2.34 5.46 1.86
C VAL A 75 2.88 4.39 2.80
N HIS A 76 3.47 3.34 2.24
CA HIS A 76 4.08 2.26 2.98
C HIS A 76 5.57 2.55 3.27
N LYS A 77 6.11 1.86 4.28
CA LYS A 77 7.54 1.66 4.50
C LYS A 77 8.04 0.50 3.62
N THR A 78 9.36 0.28 3.63
CA THR A 78 10.00 -0.82 2.89
C THR A 78 9.65 -2.20 3.41
N ASP A 79 9.25 -2.31 4.68
CA ASP A 79 8.76 -3.55 5.31
C ASP A 79 7.28 -3.84 5.01
N GLY A 80 6.62 -2.98 4.23
CA GLY A 80 5.20 -3.10 3.87
C GLY A 80 4.22 -2.51 4.88
N SER A 81 4.66 -2.10 6.07
CA SER A 81 3.81 -1.41 7.05
C SER A 81 3.41 -0.02 6.55
N VAL A 82 2.29 0.52 7.05
CA VAL A 82 1.85 1.86 6.69
C VAL A 82 2.70 2.90 7.43
N ASP A 83 3.25 3.86 6.70
CA ASP A 83 3.94 5.02 7.26
C ASP A 83 3.00 6.21 7.43
N LYS A 84 2.19 6.48 6.41
CA LYS A 84 1.31 7.65 6.36
C LYS A 84 0.08 7.40 5.53
N VAL A 85 -1.03 8.00 5.93
CA VAL A 85 -2.25 8.14 5.09
C VAL A 85 -2.50 9.63 4.88
N GLN A 86 -2.82 10.02 3.64
CA GLN A 86 -3.22 11.37 3.28
C GLN A 86 -4.53 11.30 2.50
N PHE A 87 -5.56 11.99 2.98
CA PHE A 87 -6.84 12.08 2.29
C PHE A 87 -6.79 13.14 1.18
N ALA A 88 -7.60 12.96 0.14
CA ALA A 88 -7.91 14.02 -0.81
C ALA A 88 -8.57 15.17 -0.04
N GLY A 89 -8.11 16.39 -0.29
CA GLY A 89 -8.64 17.62 0.31
C GLY A 89 -9.58 18.35 -0.62
#